data_AF-A0A1J5SZS6-F1
#
_entry.id   AF-A0A1J5SZS6-F1
#
_cell.length_a   1.000
_cell.length_b   1.000
_cell.length_c   1.000
_cell.angle_alpha   90.00
_cell.angle_beta   90.00
_cell.angle_gamma   90.00
#
_symmetry.space_group_name_H-M   'P 1'
#
loop_
_entity.id
_entity.type
_entity.pdbx_description
1 polymer ?
#
loop_
_entity_poly.entity_id
_entity_poly.type
_entity_poly.pdbx_seq_one_letter_code
_entity_poly.pdbx_strand_id
1 'polypeptide(L)'
;MLFVTEGKDAETINAFAENFTAQDGDLEAVESTSIDMSPAFIKGVTGHLPNTRITFDKVHVIARASTAVDKTRRIEQKADSSLKGLCWKLLRDRASLTPNVRIDLDALVAQVTTKRTTRAWLYKEQLREILEASRSMSSAICSRDGPPT
;
A
#
# COMPACT_ATOMS: atom_id res chain seq x y z
N MET A 1 16.30 -8.37 -11.27
CA MET A 1 16.54 -8.45 -9.82
C MET A 1 17.99 -8.11 -9.60
N LEU A 2 18.32 -7.09 -8.80
CA LEU A 2 19.69 -6.54 -8.67
C LEU A 2 20.45 -7.05 -7.45
N PHE A 3 19.76 -7.31 -6.34
CA PHE A 3 20.36 -7.72 -5.08
C PHE A 3 19.39 -8.62 -4.31
N VAL A 4 19.93 -9.61 -3.59
CA VAL A 4 19.18 -10.52 -2.72
C VAL A 4 20.03 -10.79 -1.48
N THR A 5 19.42 -10.67 -0.31
CA THR A 5 20.04 -11.05 0.96
C THR A 5 18.98 -11.62 1.90
N GLU A 6 19.41 -12.38 2.90
CA GLU A 6 18.54 -12.86 3.95
C GLU A 6 18.24 -11.75 4.97
N GLY A 7 17.02 -11.71 5.49
CA GLY A 7 16.60 -10.74 6.51
C GLY A 7 15.63 -9.68 6.01
N LYS A 8 15.24 -8.78 6.91
CA LYS A 8 14.30 -7.67 6.66
C LYS A 8 14.54 -6.46 7.57
N ASP A 9 15.79 -6.29 8.01
CA ASP A 9 16.20 -5.21 8.90
C ASP A 9 16.96 -4.10 8.16
N ALA A 10 17.44 -3.10 8.90
CA ALA A 10 18.18 -1.99 8.30
C ALA A 10 19.52 -2.43 7.66
N GLU A 11 20.13 -3.50 8.16
CA GLU A 11 21.40 -4.04 7.64
C GLU A 11 21.23 -4.57 6.21
N THR A 12 20.04 -5.05 5.86
CA THR A 12 19.75 -5.45 4.46
C THR A 12 19.85 -4.29 3.47
N ILE A 13 19.54 -3.06 3.90
CA ILE A 13 19.70 -1.85 3.06
C ILE A 13 21.17 -1.42 3.01
N ASN A 14 21.91 -1.56 4.11
CA ASN A 14 23.36 -1.34 4.10
C ASN A 14 24.05 -2.27 3.09
N ALA A 15 23.76 -3.56 3.17
CA ALA A 15 24.32 -4.55 2.26
C ALA A 15 23.94 -4.28 0.79
N PHE A 16 22.73 -3.77 0.54
CA PHE A 16 22.35 -3.29 -0.78
C PHE A 16 23.19 -2.09 -1.23
N ALA A 17 23.38 -1.08 -0.38
CA ALA A 17 24.15 0.13 -0.71
C ALA A 17 25.62 -0.18 -1.01
N GLU A 18 26.24 -1.06 -0.22
CA GLU A 18 27.59 -1.57 -0.45
C GLU A 18 27.67 -2.32 -1.79
N ASN A 19 26.71 -3.20 -2.06
CA ASN A 19 26.68 -3.96 -3.31
C ASN A 19 26.43 -3.08 -4.54
N PHE A 20 25.58 -2.06 -4.42
CA PHE A 20 25.29 -1.11 -5.48
C PHE A 20 26.51 -0.27 -5.82
N THR A 21 27.22 0.23 -4.80
CA THR A 21 28.48 0.97 -4.96
C THR A 21 29.58 0.10 -5.57
N ALA A 22 29.67 -1.17 -5.15
CA ALA A 22 30.63 -2.13 -5.72
C ALA A 22 30.36 -2.47 -7.20
N GLN A 23 29.16 -2.17 -7.71
CA GLN A 23 28.78 -2.29 -9.11
C GLN A 23 28.80 -0.92 -9.83
N ASP A 24 29.59 0.04 -9.32
CA ASP A 24 29.73 1.40 -9.84
C ASP A 24 28.42 2.21 -9.83
N GLY A 25 27.45 1.83 -8.99
CA GLY A 25 26.22 2.58 -8.76
C GLY A 25 26.43 3.80 -7.87
N ASP A 26 25.79 4.92 -8.22
CA ASP A 26 25.82 6.15 -7.43
C ASP A 26 24.61 6.26 -6.50
N LEU A 27 24.84 6.16 -5.19
CA LEU A 27 23.79 6.28 -4.16
C LEU A 27 23.16 7.68 -4.15
N GLU A 28 23.89 8.72 -4.54
CA GLU A 28 23.39 10.10 -4.57
C GLU A 28 22.37 10.30 -5.71
N ALA A 29 22.47 9.49 -6.77
CA ALA A 29 21.55 9.49 -7.90
C ALA A 29 20.22 8.76 -7.61
N VAL A 30 20.08 8.10 -6.46
CA VAL A 30 18.83 7.44 -6.07
C VAL A 30 17.86 8.48 -5.50
N GLU A 31 17.03 9.04 -6.38
CA GLU A 31 16.08 10.11 -6.01
C GLU A 31 14.82 9.63 -5.29
N SER A 32 14.42 8.38 -5.51
CA SER A 32 13.21 7.83 -4.87
C SER A 32 13.33 6.34 -4.57
N THR A 33 12.75 5.94 -3.45
CA THR A 33 12.71 4.54 -3.02
C THR A 33 11.32 4.20 -2.50
N SER A 34 10.69 3.20 -3.11
CA SER A 34 9.42 2.65 -2.66
C SER A 34 9.69 1.47 -1.73
N ILE A 35 9.31 1.57 -0.46
CA ILE A 35 9.54 0.54 0.56
C ILE A 35 8.23 0.11 1.24
N ASP A 36 8.29 -1.03 1.92
CA ASP A 36 7.31 -1.36 2.95
C ASP A 36 7.39 -0.33 4.10
N MET A 37 6.30 -0.15 4.83
CA MET A 37 6.13 0.75 5.96
C MET A 37 6.84 0.27 7.24
N SER A 38 7.84 -0.61 7.12
CA SER A 38 8.55 -1.17 8.27
C SER A 38 9.55 -0.16 8.84
N PRO A 39 9.64 -0.02 10.18
CA PRO A 39 10.61 0.90 10.79
C PRO A 39 12.06 0.59 10.42
N ALA A 40 12.38 -0.68 10.19
CA ALA A 40 13.72 -1.11 9.84
C ALA A 40 14.13 -0.65 8.43
N PHE A 41 13.23 -0.75 7.45
CA PHE A 41 13.48 -0.24 6.10
C PHE A 41 13.54 1.28 6.07
N ILE A 42 12.66 1.96 6.82
CA ILE A 42 12.73 3.42 6.96
C ILE A 42 14.12 3.80 7.49
N LYS A 43 14.57 3.18 8.60
CA LYS A 43 15.89 3.43 9.19
C LYS A 43 17.02 3.16 8.20
N GLY A 44 17.00 2.00 7.53
CA GLY A 44 18.03 1.62 6.56
C GLY A 44 18.11 2.62 5.40
N VAL A 45 16.98 2.97 4.80
CA VAL A 45 16.94 3.93 3.70
C VAL A 45 17.43 5.32 4.15
N THR A 46 16.95 5.82 5.29
CA THR A 46 17.42 7.12 5.82
C THR A 46 18.91 7.13 6.19
N GLY A 47 19.49 5.97 6.49
CA GLY A 47 20.90 5.85 6.88
C GLY A 47 21.85 5.69 5.70
N HIS A 48 21.40 5.07 4.60
CA HIS A 48 22.29 4.64 3.51
C HIS A 48 21.93 5.23 2.13
N LEU A 49 20.79 5.92 2.00
CA LEU A 49 20.35 6.59 0.77
C LEU A 49 19.97 8.05 1.10
N PRO A 50 20.94 8.97 1.24
CA PRO A 50 20.71 10.29 1.83
C PRO A 50 19.80 11.19 1.00
N ASN A 51 19.81 11.08 -0.33
CA ASN A 51 19.01 11.92 -1.23
C ASN A 51 17.64 11.33 -1.59
N THR A 52 17.36 10.09 -1.18
CA THR A 52 16.17 9.42 -1.67
C THR A 52 14.91 9.91 -0.97
N ARG A 53 13.88 10.17 -1.76
CA ARG A 53 12.52 10.34 -1.25
C ARG A 53 11.90 8.98 -0.96
N ILE A 54 11.62 8.73 0.32
CA ILE A 54 10.86 7.55 0.73
C ILE A 54 9.41 7.66 0.26
N THR A 55 8.95 6.65 -0.46
CA THR A 55 7.55 6.42 -0.79
C THR A 55 7.14 5.05 -0.25
N PHE A 56 5.86 4.88 0.10
CA PHE A 56 5.35 3.59 0.56
C PHE A 56 4.66 2.86 -0.58
N ASP A 57 4.96 1.58 -0.73
CA ASP A 57 4.33 0.81 -1.78
C ASP A 57 2.84 0.63 -1.52
N LYS A 58 2.07 0.64 -2.60
CA LYS A 58 0.60 0.57 -2.55
C LYS A 58 0.09 -0.70 -1.89
N VAL A 59 0.82 -1.81 -1.98
CA VAL A 59 0.33 -3.13 -1.54
C VAL A 59 0.26 -3.13 -0.02
N HIS A 60 1.32 -2.68 0.65
CA HIS A 60 1.34 -2.58 2.11
C HIS A 60 0.39 -1.50 2.64
N VAL A 61 0.24 -0.37 1.93
CA VAL A 61 -0.74 0.68 2.29
C VAL A 61 -2.17 0.13 2.28
N ILE A 62 -2.58 -0.55 1.20
CA ILE A 62 -3.92 -1.15 1.09
C ILE A 62 -4.09 -2.32 2.07
N ALA A 63 -3.04 -3.10 2.34
CA ALA A 63 -3.08 -4.16 3.34
C ALA A 63 -3.32 -3.62 4.77
N ARG A 64 -2.71 -2.50 5.14
CA ARG A 64 -2.96 -1.82 6.42
C ARG A 64 -4.38 -1.29 6.51
N ALA A 65 -4.89 -0.66 5.45
CA ALA A 65 -6.28 -0.20 5.40
C ALA A 65 -7.27 -1.38 5.50
N SER A 66 -6.99 -2.50 4.82
CA SER A 66 -7.75 -3.74 4.92
C SER A 66 -7.77 -4.31 6.33
N THR A 67 -6.62 -4.30 7.02
CA THR A 67 -6.51 -4.68 8.44
C THR A 67 -7.36 -3.77 9.33
N ALA A 68 -7.40 -2.47 9.05
CA ALA A 68 -8.24 -1.53 9.79
C ALA A 68 -9.74 -1.85 9.61
N VAL A 69 -10.18 -2.16 8.38
CA VAL A 69 -11.56 -2.58 8.10
C VAL A 69 -11.94 -3.83 8.90
N ASP A 70 -11.11 -4.87 8.89
CA ASP A 70 -11.43 -6.09 9.66
C ASP A 70 -11.43 -5.83 11.18
N LYS A 71 -10.52 -4.98 11.70
CA LYS A 71 -10.55 -4.56 13.10
C LYS A 71 -11.86 -3.86 13.45
N THR A 72 -12.28 -2.88 12.65
CA THR A 72 -13.56 -2.17 12.84
C THR A 72 -14.74 -3.13 12.81
N ARG A 73 -14.76 -4.05 11.83
CA ARG A 73 -15.77 -5.10 11.70
C ARG A 73 -15.83 -5.98 12.95
N ARG A 74 -14.70 -6.47 13.46
CA ARG A 74 -14.67 -7.31 14.67
C ARG A 74 -15.19 -6.58 15.90
N ILE A 75 -14.93 -5.29 16.03
CA ILE A 75 -15.43 -4.47 17.14
C ILE A 75 -16.95 -4.32 17.03
N GLU A 76 -17.45 -3.91 15.86
CA GLU A 76 -18.88 -3.66 15.64
C GLU A 76 -19.71 -4.95 15.65
N GLN A 77 -19.14 -6.06 15.15
CA GLN A 77 -19.79 -7.37 15.12
C GLN A 77 -20.20 -7.88 16.51
N LYS A 78 -19.49 -7.46 17.57
CA LYS A 78 -19.85 -7.84 18.96
C LYS A 78 -21.26 -7.37 19.34
N ALA A 79 -21.72 -6.27 18.77
CA ALA A 79 -23.05 -5.72 18.97
C ALA A 79 -24.01 -6.03 17.81
N ASP A 80 -23.48 -6.22 16.59
CA ASP A 80 -24.28 -6.48 15.39
C ASP A 80 -23.85 -7.80 14.71
N SER A 81 -24.63 -8.86 14.95
CA SER A 81 -24.37 -10.19 14.40
C SER A 81 -24.49 -10.25 12.87
N SER A 82 -25.14 -9.27 12.21
CA SER A 82 -25.24 -9.21 10.75
C SER A 82 -23.88 -9.02 10.06
N LEU A 83 -22.85 -8.56 10.79
CA LEU A 83 -21.49 -8.42 10.29
C LEU A 83 -20.68 -9.73 10.29
N LYS A 84 -21.25 -10.82 10.81
CA LYS A 84 -20.62 -12.15 10.84
C LYS A 84 -20.55 -12.71 9.42
N GLY A 85 -19.40 -13.27 9.04
CA GLY A 85 -19.19 -13.87 7.72
C GLY A 85 -18.92 -12.89 6.57
N LEU A 86 -18.96 -11.57 6.81
CA LEU A 86 -18.73 -10.56 5.77
C LEU A 86 -17.25 -10.24 5.51
N CYS A 87 -16.32 -10.83 6.27
CA CYS A 87 -14.89 -10.54 6.18
C CYS A 87 -14.36 -10.59 4.73
N TRP A 88 -14.58 -11.71 4.03
CA TRP A 88 -14.09 -11.88 2.66
C TRP A 88 -14.73 -10.94 1.64
N LYS A 89 -16.00 -10.57 1.84
CA LYS A 89 -16.69 -9.61 0.97
C LYS A 89 -16.08 -8.21 1.09
N LEU A 90 -15.65 -7.83 2.29
CA LEU A 90 -15.07 -6.51 2.59
C LEU A 90 -13.58 -6.39 2.23
N LEU A 91 -12.84 -7.50 2.23
CA LEU A 91 -11.40 -7.47 1.96
C LEU A 91 -11.06 -7.55 0.47
N ARG A 92 -11.93 -8.14 -0.34
CA ARG A 92 -11.72 -8.23 -1.79
C ARG A 92 -12.01 -6.90 -2.50
N ASP A 93 -11.39 -6.76 -3.65
CA ASP A 93 -11.69 -5.69 -4.60
C ASP A 93 -13.12 -5.87 -5.14
N ARG A 94 -13.92 -4.80 -5.14
CA ARG A 94 -15.29 -4.78 -5.67
C ARG A 94 -15.33 -5.31 -7.11
N ALA A 95 -14.36 -4.96 -7.95
CA ALA A 95 -14.27 -5.43 -9.33
C ALA A 95 -14.03 -6.95 -9.41
N SER A 96 -13.43 -7.57 -8.39
CA SER A 96 -13.17 -9.02 -8.35
C SER A 96 -14.34 -9.85 -7.80
N LEU A 97 -15.40 -9.20 -7.29
CA LEU A 97 -16.57 -9.87 -6.72
C LEU A 97 -17.55 -10.33 -7.79
N THR A 98 -18.27 -11.43 -7.52
CA THR A 98 -19.38 -11.88 -8.37
C THR A 98 -20.57 -10.91 -8.26
N PRO A 99 -21.45 -10.83 -9.28
CA PRO A 99 -22.57 -9.88 -9.28
C PRO A 99 -23.45 -9.93 -8.03
N ASN A 100 -23.81 -11.13 -7.57
CA ASN A 100 -24.63 -11.31 -6.35
C ASN A 100 -23.92 -10.77 -5.10
N VAL A 101 -22.61 -11.01 -4.99
CA VAL A 101 -21.83 -10.53 -3.85
C VAL A 101 -21.64 -9.00 -3.90
N ARG A 102 -21.60 -8.40 -5.10
CA ARG A 102 -21.60 -6.94 -5.24
C ARG A 102 -22.91 -6.32 -4.78
N ILE A 103 -24.05 -6.91 -5.11
CA ILE A 103 -25.37 -6.43 -4.64
C ILE A 103 -25.43 -6.44 -3.11
N ASP A 104 -25.01 -7.54 -2.48
CA ASP A 104 -24.95 -7.63 -1.01
C ASP A 104 -24.04 -6.55 -0.40
N LEU A 105 -22.89 -6.31 -1.05
CA LEU A 105 -21.94 -5.28 -0.62
C LEU A 105 -22.53 -3.88 -0.79
N ASP A 106 -23.17 -3.59 -1.91
CA ASP A 106 -23.80 -2.29 -2.18
C ASP A 106 -24.94 -2.02 -1.17
N ALA A 107 -25.72 -3.04 -0.79
CA ALA A 107 -26.73 -2.95 0.27
C ALA A 107 -26.12 -2.69 1.67
N LEU A 108 -24.94 -3.22 1.95
CA LEU A 108 -24.17 -2.89 3.16
C LEU A 108 -23.59 -1.47 3.09
N VAL A 109 -23.15 -1.03 1.90
CA VAL A 109 -22.59 0.30 1.65
C VAL A 109 -23.64 1.39 1.82
N ALA A 110 -24.91 1.11 1.49
CA ALA A 110 -26.03 2.02 1.76
C ALA A 110 -26.18 2.40 3.25
N GLN A 111 -25.59 1.63 4.18
CA GLN A 111 -25.64 1.87 5.62
C GLN A 111 -24.44 2.70 6.13
N VAL A 112 -23.78 3.47 5.26
CA VAL A 112 -22.58 4.26 5.61
C VAL A 112 -22.80 5.26 6.75
N THR A 113 -24.00 5.80 6.90
CA THR A 113 -24.33 6.76 7.96
C THR A 113 -24.42 6.11 9.34
N THR A 114 -24.76 4.83 9.40
CA THR A 114 -25.03 4.11 10.66
C THR A 114 -23.93 3.12 11.03
N LYS A 115 -23.28 2.50 10.04
CA LYS A 115 -22.27 1.45 10.27
C LYS A 115 -20.84 1.95 10.13
N ARG A 116 -20.01 1.69 11.15
CA ARG A 116 -18.59 2.08 11.16
C ARG A 116 -17.79 1.25 10.16
N THR A 117 -18.09 -0.04 10.06
CA THR A 117 -17.46 -0.99 9.12
C THR A 117 -17.64 -0.54 7.69
N THR A 118 -18.84 -0.09 7.34
CA THR A 118 -19.15 0.43 6.00
C THR A 118 -18.31 1.67 5.67
N ARG A 119 -18.21 2.64 6.60
CA ARG A 119 -17.35 3.82 6.42
C ARG A 119 -15.89 3.46 6.25
N ALA A 120 -15.38 2.56 7.09
CA ALA A 120 -13.99 2.11 7.00
C ALA A 120 -13.71 1.45 5.64
N TRP A 121 -14.65 0.64 5.13
CA TRP A 121 -14.54 0.03 3.82
C TRP A 121 -14.51 1.09 2.70
N LEU A 122 -15.39 2.09 2.76
CA LEU A 122 -15.42 3.18 1.79
C LEU A 122 -14.09 3.95 1.75
N TYR A 123 -13.52 4.29 2.92
CA TYR A 123 -12.23 4.96 2.99
C TYR A 123 -11.09 4.14 2.38
N LYS A 124 -11.12 2.81 2.56
CA LYS A 124 -10.14 1.90 1.95
C LYS A 124 -10.25 1.90 0.41
N GLU A 125 -11.47 1.93 -0.15
CA GLU A 125 -11.64 2.00 -1.61
C GLU A 125 -11.29 3.39 -2.17
N GLN A 126 -11.67 4.48 -1.50
CA GLN A 126 -11.23 5.82 -1.89
C GLN A 126 -9.70 5.96 -1.88
N LEU A 127 -9.04 5.37 -0.89
CA LEU A 127 -7.58 5.31 -0.84
C LEU A 127 -7.00 4.55 -2.05
N ARG A 128 -7.64 3.44 -2.46
CA ARG A 128 -7.24 2.69 -3.66
C ARG A 128 -7.35 3.56 -4.91
N GLU A 129 -8.47 4.25 -5.10
CA GLU A 129 -8.70 5.15 -6.23
C GLU A 129 -7.62 6.25 -6.31
N ILE A 130 -7.29 6.87 -5.17
CA ILE A 130 -6.24 7.90 -5.08
C ILE A 130 -4.87 7.33 -5.50
N LEU A 131 -4.52 6.12 -5.04
CA LEU A 131 -3.25 5.47 -5.37
C LEU A 131 -3.18 5.02 -6.84
N GLU A 132 -4.31 4.69 -7.45
CA GLU A 132 -4.38 4.35 -8.88
C GLU A 132 -4.27 5.60 -9.77
N ALA A 133 -4.94 6.69 -9.38
CA ALA A 133 -4.83 7.98 -10.06
C ALA A 133 -3.41 8.55 -9.99
N SER A 134 -2.77 8.48 -8.82
CA SER A 134 -1.39 8.97 -8.65
C SER A 134 -0.38 8.20 -9.51
N ARG A 135 -0.59 6.90 -9.72
CA ARG A 135 0.23 6.09 -10.64
C ARG A 135 0.11 6.57 -12.08
N SER A 136 -1.10 6.89 -12.55
CA SER A 136 -1.32 7.40 -13.90
C SER A 136 -0.61 8.74 -14.12
N MET A 137 -0.65 9.64 -13.13
CA MET A 137 0.07 10.92 -13.18
C MET A 137 1.59 10.72 -13.18
N SER A 138 2.12 9.84 -12.32
CA SER A 138 3.57 9.59 -12.25
C SER A 138 4.12 8.97 -13.54
N SER A 139 3.37 8.05 -14.17
CA SER A 139 3.74 7.51 -15.50
C SER A 139 3.73 8.56 -16.61
N ALA A 140 2.90 9.60 -16.49
CA ALA A 140 2.80 10.69 -17.45
C ALA A 140 3.91 11.76 -17.28
N ILE A 141 4.51 11.86 -16.08
CA ILE A 141 5.63 12.75 -15.79
C ILE A 141 6.95 12.11 -16.23
N CYS A 142 7.17 10.84 -15.86
CA CYS A 142 8.37 10.08 -16.24
C CYS A 142 8.55 9.92 -17.77
N SER A 143 7.50 10.12 -18.56
CA SER A 143 7.53 10.07 -20.03
C SER A 143 7.80 11.43 -20.70
N ARG A 144 7.88 12.53 -19.95
CA ARG A 144 8.16 13.87 -20.47
C ARG A 144 9.63 14.29 -20.32
N ASP A 145 10.34 13.67 -19.39
CA ASP A 145 11.77 13.90 -19.15
C ASP A 145 12.62 12.92 -19.98
N GLY A 146 12.52 13.02 -21.31
CA GLY A 146 13.51 12.43 -22.22
C GLY A 146 14.78 13.28 -22.24
N PRO A 147 15.97 12.69 -22.48
CA PRO A 147 17.23 13.44 -22.44
C PRO A 147 17.19 14.59 -23.46
N PRO A 148 17.72 15.78 -23.11
CA PRO A 148 17.82 16.87 -24.07
C PRO A 148 18.73 16.42 -25.23
N THR A 149 18.23 16.59 -26.45
CA THR A 149 18.98 16.40 -27.71
C THR A 149 20.17 17.33 -27.80
#